data_AF-A0A7Y1MVZ1-F1
#
_entry.id   AF-A0A7Y1MVZ1-F1
#
_cell.length_a   1.000
_cell.length_b   1.000
_cell.length_c   1.000
_cell.angle_alpha   90.00
_cell.angle_beta   90.00
_cell.angle_gamma   90.00
#
_symmetry.space_group_name_H-M   'P 1'
#
loop_
_entity.id
_entity.type
_entity.pdbx_description
1 polymer ?
#
loop_
_entity_poly.entity_id
_entity_poly.type
_entity_poly.pdbx_seq_one_letter_code
_entity_poly.pdbx_strand_id
1 'polypeptide(L)'
;MQRIPLAEYAAKRHAGTAEKLGMSQGSLSKAIREGRSIFVIVSEDGNLSALEEKPFPGQRRHSSPNQHPKNSPLGSGVSGSEVPVNSSSTQQATP
;
A
#
# COMPACT_ATOMS: atom_id res chain seq x y z
N MET A 1 -6.40 7.63 -31.49
CA MET A 1 -5.62 7.23 -30.28
C MET A 1 -5.15 8.45 -29.49
N GLN A 2 -5.37 8.50 -28.18
CA GLN A 2 -4.92 9.61 -27.31
C GLN A 2 -3.89 9.12 -26.29
N ARG A 3 -2.78 9.84 -26.14
CA ARG A 3 -1.74 9.59 -25.14
C ARG A 3 -1.84 10.62 -24.00
N ILE A 4 -2.08 10.15 -22.78
CA ILE A 4 -2.33 11.01 -21.61
C ILE A 4 -1.39 10.59 -20.47
N PRO A 5 -0.75 11.52 -19.75
CA PRO A 5 0.03 11.16 -18.56
C PRO A 5 -0.82 10.39 -17.54
N LEU A 6 -0.26 9.32 -16.95
CA LEU A 6 -0.98 8.46 -15.99
C LEU A 6 -1.54 9.26 -14.81
N ALA A 7 -0.76 10.21 -14.28
CA ALA A 7 -1.16 11.04 -13.15
C ALA A 7 -2.39 11.90 -13.49
N GLU A 8 -2.45 12.43 -14.70
CA GLU A 8 -3.58 13.22 -15.19
C GLU A 8 -4.81 12.35 -15.42
N TYR A 9 -4.64 11.21 -16.11
CA TYR A 9 -5.73 10.28 -16.40
C TYR A 9 -6.36 9.70 -15.12
N ALA A 10 -5.54 9.37 -14.11
CA ALA A 10 -6.00 8.74 -12.88
C ALA A 10 -6.52 9.71 -11.81
N ALA A 11 -6.33 11.03 -11.97
CA ALA A 11 -6.51 12.05 -10.92
C ALA A 11 -7.84 11.97 -10.14
N LYS A 12 -8.92 11.51 -10.78
CA LYS A 12 -10.25 11.37 -10.16
C LYS A 12 -10.73 9.93 -9.98
N ARG A 13 -9.98 8.93 -10.49
CA ARG A 13 -10.46 7.53 -10.63
C ARG A 13 -9.34 6.49 -10.51
N HIS A 14 -8.52 6.57 -9.47
CA HIS A 14 -7.38 5.66 -9.27
C HIS A 14 -7.77 4.18 -9.29
N ALA A 15 -8.83 3.79 -8.59
CA ALA A 15 -9.27 2.39 -8.51
C ALA A 15 -9.70 1.85 -9.88
N GLY A 16 -10.63 2.54 -10.55
CA GLY A 16 -11.12 2.11 -11.86
C GLY A 16 -10.04 2.13 -12.95
N THR A 17 -9.10 3.08 -12.91
CA THR A 17 -7.95 3.08 -13.84
C THR A 17 -7.03 1.89 -13.57
N ALA A 18 -6.76 1.55 -12.30
CA ALA A 18 -5.92 0.42 -11.95
C ALA A 18 -6.54 -0.91 -12.40
N GLU A 19 -7.85 -1.10 -12.19
CA GLU A 19 -8.59 -2.28 -12.64
C GLU A 19 -8.50 -2.45 -14.15
N LYS A 20 -8.75 -1.39 -14.93
CA LYS A 20 -8.69 -1.44 -16.40
C LYS A 20 -7.29 -1.73 -16.94
N LEU A 21 -6.24 -1.33 -16.20
CA LEU A 21 -4.85 -1.63 -16.53
C LEU A 21 -4.36 -2.95 -15.92
N GLY A 22 -5.23 -3.72 -15.25
CA GLY A 22 -4.88 -5.03 -14.69
C GLY A 22 -3.90 -4.97 -13.52
N MET A 23 -3.94 -3.92 -12.69
CA MET A 23 -3.07 -3.76 -11.53
C MET A 23 -3.84 -3.32 -10.28
N SER A 24 -3.18 -3.35 -9.12
CA SER A 24 -3.76 -2.82 -7.88
C SER A 24 -3.71 -1.29 -7.82
N GLN A 25 -4.67 -0.69 -7.12
CA GLN A 25 -4.69 0.76 -6.84
C GLN A 25 -3.43 1.23 -6.12
N GLY A 26 -2.85 0.39 -5.25
CA GLY A 26 -1.59 0.67 -4.57
C GLY A 26 -0.40 0.75 -5.52
N SER A 27 -0.30 -0.15 -6.51
CA SER A 27 0.74 -0.11 -7.55
C SER A 27 0.64 1.15 -8.40
N LEU A 28 -0.57 1.54 -8.81
CA LEU A 28 -0.81 2.78 -9.55
C LEU A 28 -0.42 4.02 -8.72
N SER A 29 -0.83 4.06 -7.45
CA SER A 29 -0.51 5.18 -6.54
C SER A 29 0.99 5.29 -6.28
N LYS A 30 1.68 4.16 -6.13
CA LYS A 30 3.14 4.12 -6.01
C LYS A 30 3.81 4.70 -7.25
N ALA A 31 3.34 4.32 -8.44
CA ALA A 31 3.94 4.78 -9.68
C ALA A 31 3.83 6.31 -9.85
N ILE A 32 2.67 6.88 -9.51
CA ILE A 32 2.44 8.33 -9.51
C ILE A 32 3.34 9.02 -8.47
N ARG A 33 3.39 8.49 -7.24
CA ARG A 33 4.21 9.04 -6.15
C ARG A 33 5.71 9.01 -6.45
N GLU A 34 6.19 7.96 -7.13
CA GLU A 34 7.58 7.85 -7.56
C GLU A 34 7.90 8.74 -8.79
N GLY A 35 6.90 9.44 -9.34
CA GLY A 35 7.11 10.33 -10.49
C GLY A 35 7.52 9.59 -11.76
N ARG A 36 7.08 8.34 -11.94
CA ARG A 36 7.41 7.56 -13.15
C ARG A 36 6.77 8.19 -14.38
N SER A 37 7.53 8.28 -15.47
CA SER A 37 7.06 8.78 -16.77
C SER A 37 6.19 7.74 -17.47
N ILE A 38 4.93 7.60 -17.03
CA ILE A 38 3.97 6.63 -17.56
C ILE A 38 2.87 7.36 -18.32
N PHE A 39 2.50 6.81 -19.47
CA PHE A 39 1.46 7.32 -20.35
C PHE A 39 0.41 6.25 -20.60
N VAL A 40 -0.84 6.67 -20.50
CA VAL A 40 -2.02 5.87 -20.83
C VAL A 40 -2.39 6.15 -22.28
N ILE A 41 -2.58 5.09 -23.05
CA ILE A 41 -3.07 5.14 -24.43
C ILE A 41 -4.51 4.63 -24.43
N VAL A 42 -5.42 5.48 -24.89
CA VAL A 42 -6.82 5.13 -25.11
C VAL A 42 -7.00 4.81 -26.60
N SER A 43 -7.30 3.55 -26.89
CA SER A 43 -7.68 3.08 -28.22
C SER A 43 -9.09 3.57 -28.58
N GLU A 44 -9.41 3.58 -29.87
CA GLU A 44 -10.73 4.00 -30.37
C GLU A 44 -11.86 3.09 -29.88
N ASP A 45 -11.54 1.82 -29.61
CA ASP A 45 -12.46 0.84 -28.99
C ASP A 45 -12.66 1.04 -27.48
N GLY A 46 -12.03 2.05 -26.88
CA GLY A 46 -12.09 2.32 -25.43
C GLY A 46 -11.18 1.43 -24.57
N ASN A 47 -10.41 0.54 -25.21
CA ASN A 47 -9.37 -0.24 -24.54
C ASN A 47 -8.24 0.68 -24.04
N LEU A 48 -7.72 0.34 -22.87
CA LEU A 48 -6.65 1.07 -22.19
C LEU A 48 -5.37 0.26 -22.20
N SER A 49 -4.28 0.91 -22.61
CA SER A 49 -2.93 0.39 -22.46
C SER A 49 -2.04 1.45 -21.81
N ALA A 50 -0.91 1.03 -21.24
CA ALA A 50 0.04 1.94 -20.61
C ALA A 50 1.47 1.63 -21.03
N LEU A 51 2.27 2.68 -21.22
CA LEU A 51 3.70 2.61 -21.55
C LEU A 51 4.49 3.45 -20.55
N GLU A 52 5.60 2.91 -20.05
CA GLU A 52 6.57 3.64 -19.25
C GLU A 52 7.79 3.99 -20.10
N GLU A 53 8.15 5.27 -20.10
CA GLU A 53 9.43 5.73 -20.64
C GLU A 53 10.48 5.76 -19.54
N LYS A 54 11.60 5.09 -19.77
CA LYS A 54 12.72 5.05 -18.83
C LYS A 54 14.04 5.19 -19.58
N PRO A 55 15.00 6.00 -19.10
CA PRO A 55 16.31 6.11 -19.72
C PRO A 55 17.04 4.77 -19.74
N PHE A 56 17.79 4.55 -20.81
CA PHE A 56 18.70 3.42 -20.95
C PHE A 56 20.15 3.91 -20.78
N PRO A 57 21.00 3.24 -19.98
CA PRO A 57 20.74 2.01 -19.23
C PRO A 57 19.83 2.23 -18.02
N GLY A 58 19.02 1.20 -17.69
CA GLY A 58 18.01 1.30 -16.64
C GLY A 58 18.60 1.72 -15.30
N GLN A 59 18.03 2.78 -14.70
CA GLN A 59 18.49 3.32 -13.43
C GLN A 59 18.35 2.25 -12.33
N ARG A 60 19.49 1.74 -11.85
CA ARG A 60 19.56 0.86 -10.67
C ARG A 60 19.15 1.70 -9.47
N ARG A 61 18.26 1.17 -8.63
CA ARG A 61 17.96 1.82 -7.35
C ARG A 61 19.24 1.83 -6.55
N HIS A 62 19.87 3.00 -6.41
CA HIS A 62 20.86 3.20 -5.36
C HIS A 62 20.07 3.05 -4.06
N SER A 63 20.23 1.92 -3.38
CA SER A 63 19.77 1.76 -2.01
C SER A 63 20.44 2.87 -1.22
N SER A 64 19.75 3.99 -1.03
CA SER A 64 20.20 5.03 -0.13
C SER A 64 20.22 4.37 1.24
N PRO A 65 21.37 4.25 1.94
CA PRO A 65 21.45 3.52 3.21
C PRO A 65 20.70 4.20 4.37
N ASN A 66 19.81 5.16 4.09
CA ASN A 66 19.17 6.00 5.09
C ASN A 66 17.64 5.84 5.18
N GLN A 67 17.10 4.69 4.78
CA GLN A 67 15.76 4.30 5.23
C GLN A 67 15.87 3.76 6.65
N HIS A 68 15.67 4.63 7.63
CA HIS A 68 15.55 4.25 9.04
C HIS A 68 14.35 3.30 9.19
N PRO A 69 14.53 2.04 9.64
CA PRO A 69 13.42 1.26 10.16
C PRO A 69 13.21 1.77 11.60
N LYS A 70 12.22 2.61 11.86
CA LYS A 70 11.88 3.01 13.24
C LYS A 70 10.45 2.61 13.57
N ASN A 71 10.18 1.32 13.43
CA ASN A 71 8.96 0.70 13.90
C ASN A 71 9.35 -0.60 14.62
N SER A 72 10.15 -0.47 15.67
CA SER A 72 10.41 -1.57 16.62
C SER A 72 9.68 -1.25 17.92
N PRO A 73 8.57 -1.92 18.27
CA PRO A 73 8.13 -1.97 19.65
C PRO A 73 8.96 -3.07 20.33
N LEU A 74 10.24 -2.78 20.65
CA LEU A 74 11.01 -3.60 21.58
C LEU A 74 10.72 -3.08 22.99
N GLY A 75 9.59 -3.49 23.53
CA GLY A 75 9.28 -3.40 24.96
C GLY A 75 9.39 -4.80 25.57
N SER A 76 10.62 -5.24 25.84
CA SER A 76 10.85 -6.36 26.76
C SER A 76 11.16 -5.80 28.14
N GLY A 77 10.36 -6.22 29.14
CA GLY A 77 10.75 -6.18 30.55
C GLY A 77 9.71 -5.58 31.48
N VAL A 78 8.79 -6.41 31.98
CA VAL A 78 8.63 -6.80 33.41
C VAL A 78 7.43 -7.76 33.47
N SER A 79 7.65 -9.02 33.83
CA SER A 79 7.59 -9.54 35.21
C SER A 79 6.16 -9.61 35.74
N GLY A 80 5.77 -10.82 36.16
CA GLY A 80 4.39 -11.25 36.35
C GLY A 80 3.52 -10.33 37.20
N SER A 81 2.30 -10.11 36.73
CA SER A 81 1.17 -9.83 37.60
C SER A 81 0.38 -11.12 37.67
N GLU A 82 0.59 -11.86 38.77
CA GLU A 82 -0.33 -12.90 39.22
C GLU A 82 -1.75 -12.35 39.13
N VAL A 83 -2.62 -13.01 38.37
CA VAL A 83 -4.06 -12.78 38.48
C VAL A 83 -4.50 -13.59 39.70
N PRO A 84 -4.89 -12.97 40.83
CA PRO A 84 -5.40 -13.74 41.94
C PRO A 84 -6.73 -14.34 41.50
N VAL A 85 -6.78 -15.66 41.39
CA VAL A 85 -8.01 -16.43 41.26
C VAL A 85 -8.86 -16.20 42.52
N ASN A 86 -9.89 -15.37 42.42
CA ASN A 86 -10.91 -15.32 43.47
C ASN A 86 -11.94 -16.42 43.19
N SER A 87 -11.65 -17.62 43.69
CA SER A 87 -12.63 -18.71 43.81
C SER A 87 -13.76 -18.28 44.75
N SER A 88 -14.73 -17.50 44.26
CA SER A 88 -15.95 -17.20 45.02
C SER A 88 -16.94 -18.34 44.86
N SER A 89 -16.73 -19.33 45.73
CA SER A 89 -17.72 -20.32 46.13
C SER A 89 -18.96 -19.60 46.66
N THR A 90 -20.10 -19.73 45.99
CA THR A 90 -21.40 -19.32 46.54
C THR A 90 -22.15 -20.59 46.92
N GLN A 91 -22.12 -20.93 48.22
CA GLN A 91 -23.02 -21.89 48.84
C GLN A 91 -24.05 -21.14 49.69
N GLN A 92 -25.31 -21.58 49.54
CA GLN A 92 -26.39 -21.56 50.55
C GLN A 92 -26.94 -20.19 51.00
N ALA A 93 -28.20 -19.99 51.37
CA ALA A 93 -29.43 -20.80 51.39
C ALA A 93 -30.61 -19.86 51.77
N THR A 94 -31.82 -20.20 51.30
CA THR A 94 -33.17 -20.05 51.93
C THR A 94 -33.65 -18.68 52.46
N PRO A 95 -34.97 -18.43 52.42
CA PRO A 95 -35.88 -18.96 53.44
C PRO A 95 -36.81 -20.09 52.97
#